data_AF-A0A7S2MUA8-F1
#
_entry.id   AF-A0A7S2MUA8-F1
#
_cell.length_a   1.000
_cell.length_b   1.000
_cell.length_c   1.000
_cell.angle_alpha   90.00
_cell.angle_beta   90.00
_cell.angle_gamma   90.00
#
_symmetry.space_group_name_H-M   'P 1'
#
loop_
_entity.id
_entity.type
_entity.pdbx_description
1 polymer ?
#
loop_
_entity_poly.entity_id
_entity_poly.type
_entity_poly.pdbx_seq_one_letter_code
_entity_poly.pdbx_strand_id
1 'polypeptide(L)'
;LHASSSSLPQWNEIENALQPSYELSPSTTTIDSALDPSSPNYSTERPTLFRERHGWCPYSERVWLALEHRNIYFDAIRIDNTGPGRRPPYFAGQTPQMRWPDGSEQGESQDLVRALDERYPDAG
;
A
#
# COMPACT_ATOMS: atom_id res chain seq x y z
N LEU A 1 7.41 -52.96 8.65
CA LEU A 1 7.43 -51.49 8.84
C LEU A 1 6.96 -50.87 7.52
N HIS A 2 5.65 -50.63 7.36
CA HIS A 2 5.13 -49.95 6.18
C HIS A 2 5.25 -48.45 6.41
N ALA A 3 6.08 -47.78 5.61
CA ALA A 3 6.14 -46.34 5.57
C ALA A 3 4.87 -45.83 4.88
N SER A 4 3.99 -45.17 5.64
CA SER A 4 2.86 -44.44 5.08
C SER A 4 3.40 -43.28 4.25
N SER A 5 3.30 -43.37 2.92
CA SER A 5 3.55 -42.25 2.03
C SER A 5 2.47 -41.19 2.25
N SER A 6 2.78 -40.13 2.98
CA SER A 6 1.91 -38.95 3.05
C SER A 6 1.86 -38.30 1.67
N SER A 7 0.75 -38.50 0.95
CA SER A 7 0.50 -37.76 -0.30
C SER A 7 0.34 -36.28 0.04
N LEU A 8 1.00 -35.41 -0.73
CA LEU A 8 0.83 -33.97 -0.60
C LEU A 8 -0.62 -33.60 -0.93
N PRO A 9 -1.19 -32.60 -0.23
CA PRO A 9 -2.55 -32.16 -0.48
C PRO A 9 -2.69 -31.61 -1.90
N GLN A 10 -3.84 -31.90 -2.52
CA GLN A 10 -4.18 -31.32 -3.82
C GLN A 10 -4.64 -29.87 -3.66
N TRP A 11 -4.57 -29.10 -4.76
CA TRP A 11 -4.94 -27.68 -4.75
C TRP A 11 -6.33 -27.40 -4.16
N ASN A 12 -7.33 -28.24 -4.44
CA ASN A 12 -8.67 -28.04 -3.89
C ASN A 12 -8.72 -28.22 -2.36
N GLU A 13 -7.87 -29.10 -1.81
CA GLU A 13 -7.89 -29.42 -0.39
C GLU A 13 -7.27 -28.27 0.40
N ILE A 14 -6.26 -27.63 -0.19
CA ILE A 14 -5.66 -26.39 0.33
C ILE A 14 -6.71 -25.27 0.29
N GLU A 15 -7.38 -25.07 -0.85
CA GLU A 15 -8.39 -24.02 -1.02
C GLU A 15 -9.57 -24.17 -0.03
N ASN A 16 -10.05 -25.40 0.18
CA ASN A 16 -11.12 -25.68 1.14
C ASN A 16 -10.66 -25.59 2.60
N ALA A 17 -9.37 -25.82 2.87
CA ALA A 17 -8.79 -25.71 4.21
C ALA A 17 -8.46 -24.28 4.60
N LEU A 18 -8.33 -23.37 3.64
CA LEU A 18 -8.26 -21.94 3.91
C LEU A 18 -9.61 -21.49 4.46
N GLN A 19 -9.65 -21.15 5.75
CA GLN A 19 -10.73 -20.30 6.23
C GLN A 19 -10.71 -18.99 5.44
N PRO A 20 -11.85 -18.30 5.25
CA PRO A 20 -11.87 -16.93 4.78
C PRO A 20 -11.25 -16.03 5.88
N SER A 21 -9.95 -16.16 6.09
CA SER A 21 -9.15 -15.31 6.98
C SER A 21 -8.78 -14.00 6.31
N TYR A 22 -8.99 -13.92 5.00
CA TYR A 22 -9.06 -12.65 4.30
C TYR A 22 -10.45 -12.05 4.53
N GLU A 23 -10.66 -11.47 5.71
CA GLU A 23 -11.56 -10.33 5.74
C GLU A 23 -11.00 -9.37 4.69
N LEU A 24 -11.81 -9.05 3.68
CA LEU A 24 -11.51 -7.95 2.78
C LEU A 24 -11.41 -6.71 3.67
N SER A 25 -10.20 -6.45 4.17
CA SER A 25 -9.81 -5.17 4.76
C SER A 25 -10.41 -4.11 3.85
N PRO A 26 -11.28 -3.18 4.33
CA PRO A 26 -11.90 -2.14 3.52
C PRO A 26 -10.93 -1.68 2.45
N SER A 27 -11.25 -2.03 1.22
CA SER A 27 -10.26 -2.13 0.16
C SER A 27 -9.53 -0.81 0.00
N THR A 28 -8.23 -0.79 0.30
CA THR A 28 -7.35 0.33 -0.02
C THR A 28 -7.59 0.74 -1.46
N THR A 29 -8.09 1.95 -1.68
CA THR A 29 -8.34 2.43 -3.04
C THR A 29 -6.98 2.62 -3.70
N THR A 30 -6.74 1.91 -4.81
CA THR A 30 -5.49 2.05 -5.56
C THR A 30 -5.77 2.68 -6.92
N ILE A 31 -5.17 3.84 -7.17
CA ILE A 31 -5.31 4.61 -8.40
C ILE A 31 -4.00 4.58 -9.16
N ASP A 32 -4.06 4.24 -10.45
CA ASP A 32 -2.94 4.38 -11.38
C ASP A 32 -3.05 5.72 -12.10
N SER A 33 -2.23 6.70 -11.70
CA SER A 33 -2.32 8.06 -12.25
C SER A 33 -1.99 8.16 -13.75
N ALA A 34 -1.31 7.15 -14.32
CA ALA A 34 -1.06 7.09 -15.75
C ALA A 34 -2.33 6.71 -16.54
N LEU A 35 -3.25 5.98 -15.92
CA LEU A 35 -4.53 5.57 -16.49
C LEU A 35 -5.66 6.55 -16.13
N ASP A 36 -5.63 7.10 -14.92
CA ASP A 36 -6.55 8.13 -14.45
C ASP A 36 -5.77 9.37 -13.95
N PRO A 37 -5.52 10.35 -14.82
CA PRO A 37 -4.76 11.55 -14.47
C PRO A 37 -5.61 12.60 -13.74
N SER A 38 -6.89 12.32 -13.46
CA SER A 38 -7.76 13.25 -12.75
C SER A 38 -7.41 13.29 -11.25
N SER A 39 -7.58 14.46 -10.63
CA SER A 39 -7.33 14.59 -9.19
C SER A 39 -8.33 13.72 -8.44
N PRO A 40 -7.87 12.77 -7.62
CA PRO A 40 -8.77 11.93 -6.85
C PRO A 40 -9.41 12.73 -5.72
N ASN A 41 -10.56 12.24 -5.25
CA ASN A 41 -11.17 12.74 -4.04
C ASN A 41 -10.49 12.09 -2.83
N TYR A 42 -9.60 12.82 -2.17
CA TYR A 42 -8.85 12.32 -1.03
C TYR A 42 -9.75 12.06 0.17
N SER A 43 -9.54 10.93 0.84
CA SER A 43 -10.22 10.65 2.11
C SER A 43 -9.80 11.62 3.21
N THR A 44 -10.75 12.01 4.06
CA THR A 44 -10.52 12.75 5.30
C THR A 44 -10.43 11.83 6.53
N GLU A 45 -10.46 10.51 6.34
CA GLU A 45 -10.45 9.51 7.42
C GLU A 45 -9.18 8.67 7.43
N ARG A 46 -8.52 8.54 6.27
CA ARG A 46 -7.31 7.73 6.09
C ARG A 46 -6.27 8.44 5.23
N PRO A 47 -4.98 8.14 5.42
CA PRO A 47 -3.93 8.74 4.64
C PRO A 47 -3.95 8.27 3.18
N THR A 48 -3.35 9.07 2.30
CA THR A 48 -3.11 8.72 0.89
C THR A 48 -1.61 8.68 0.62
N LEU A 49 -1.10 7.50 0.25
CA LEU A 49 0.29 7.29 -0.16
C LEU A 49 0.45 7.52 -1.66
N PHE A 50 1.23 8.53 -2.04
CA PHE A 50 1.77 8.67 -3.39
C PHE A 50 3.05 7.85 -3.49
N ARG A 51 3.01 6.74 -4.23
CA ARG A 51 4.14 5.82 -4.41
C ARG A 51 4.55 5.70 -5.86
N GLU A 52 5.80 5.35 -6.10
CA GLU A 52 6.27 5.02 -7.45
C GLU A 52 5.46 3.83 -8.01
N ARG A 53 5.09 3.94 -9.29
CA ARG A 53 4.18 3.04 -9.98
C ARG A 53 4.73 1.65 -10.28
N HIS A 54 6.01 1.54 -10.65
CA HIS A 54 6.62 0.32 -11.18
C HIS A 54 7.23 -0.59 -10.11
N GLY A 55 7.28 -0.15 -8.85
CA GLY A 55 7.91 -0.88 -7.75
C GLY A 55 9.44 -0.80 -7.77
N TRP A 56 10.01 0.19 -8.46
CA TRP A 56 11.47 0.35 -8.57
C TRP A 56 12.06 1.22 -7.47
N CYS A 57 11.24 2.04 -6.81
CA CYS A 57 11.69 2.91 -5.74
C CYS A 57 11.69 2.18 -4.39
N PRO A 58 12.86 1.81 -3.82
CA PRO A 58 12.91 1.13 -2.52
C PRO A 58 12.37 2.01 -1.38
N TYR A 59 12.41 3.33 -1.53
CA TYR A 59 11.87 4.27 -0.55
C TYR A 59 10.34 4.23 -0.52
N SER A 60 9.69 4.14 -1.68
CA SER A 60 8.23 3.95 -1.77
C SER A 60 7.80 2.61 -1.20
N GLU A 61 8.57 1.56 -1.48
CA GLU A 61 8.30 0.22 -0.97
C GLU A 61 8.39 0.15 0.55
N ARG A 62 9.37 0.82 1.16
CA ARG A 62 9.49 0.93 2.62
C ARG A 62 8.23 1.45 3.29
N VAL A 63 7.68 2.56 2.80
CA VAL A 63 6.49 3.19 3.42
C VAL A 63 5.26 2.32 3.20
N TRP A 64 5.12 1.74 2.00
CA TRP A 64 4.04 0.81 1.72
C TRP A 64 4.07 -0.41 2.65
N LEU A 65 5.21 -1.08 2.77
CA LEU A 65 5.36 -2.23 3.66
C LEU A 65 5.12 -1.87 5.13
N ALA A 66 5.48 -0.65 5.56
CA ALA A 66 5.18 -0.19 6.93
C ALA A 66 3.67 -0.04 7.17
N LEU A 67 2.91 0.49 6.21
CA LEU A 67 1.45 0.57 6.27
C LEU A 67 0.81 -0.82 6.32
N GLU A 68 1.24 -1.71 5.41
CA GLU A 68 0.75 -3.09 5.31
C GLU A 68 1.07 -3.88 6.60
N HIS A 69 2.30 -3.79 7.09
CA HIS A 69 2.72 -4.49 8.31
C HIS A 69 1.92 -4.06 9.54
N ARG A 70 1.61 -2.77 9.64
CA ARG A 70 0.78 -2.20 10.72
C ARG A 70 -0.73 -2.34 10.48
N ASN A 71 -1.15 -2.94 9.36
CA ASN A 71 -2.54 -3.05 8.95
C ASN A 71 -3.30 -1.69 8.98
N ILE A 72 -2.61 -0.62 8.59
CA ILE A 72 -3.19 0.72 8.52
C ILE A 72 -4.00 0.81 7.23
N TYR A 73 -5.23 1.32 7.31
CA TYR A 73 -6.01 1.64 6.11
C TYR A 73 -5.48 2.92 5.45
N PHE A 74 -5.24 2.87 4.16
CA PHE A 74 -4.79 4.02 3.35
C PHE A 74 -5.30 3.90 1.92
N ASP A 75 -5.28 5.01 1.18
CA ASP A 75 -5.41 5.00 -0.29
C ASP A 75 -4.02 5.07 -0.93
N ALA A 76 -3.84 4.45 -2.10
CA ALA A 76 -2.58 4.45 -2.84
C ALA A 76 -2.75 5.12 -4.20
N ILE A 77 -1.91 6.10 -4.51
CA ILE A 77 -1.81 6.69 -5.84
C ILE A 77 -0.44 6.34 -6.41
N ARG A 78 -0.44 5.61 -7.52
CA ARG A 78 0.77 5.21 -8.23
C ARG A 78 1.17 6.30 -9.20
N ILE A 79 2.33 6.91 -8.96
CA ILE A 79 2.91 7.97 -9.79
C ILE A 79 3.95 7.37 -10.74
N ASP A 80 3.76 7.62 -12.03
CA ASP A 80 4.76 7.30 -13.04
C ASP A 80 5.86 8.38 -13.03
N ASN A 81 7.02 8.04 -12.44
CA ASN A 81 8.19 8.91 -12.40
C ASN A 81 9.20 8.63 -13.54
N THR A 82 8.83 7.81 -14.53
CA THR A 82 9.71 7.57 -15.67
C THR A 82 9.83 8.84 -16.51
N GLY A 83 11.00 9.10 -17.10
CA GLY A 83 11.20 10.27 -17.97
C GLY A 83 10.13 10.45 -19.08
N PRO A 84 9.71 9.38 -19.80
CA PRO A 84 8.60 9.45 -20.74
C PRO A 84 7.21 9.34 -20.08
N GLY A 85 7.14 8.95 -18.81
CA GLY A 85 5.93 8.81 -18.02
C GLY A 85 5.24 10.15 -17.78
N ARG A 86 3.91 10.13 -17.75
CA ARG A 86 3.11 11.33 -17.47
C ARG A 86 2.79 11.40 -15.99
N ARG A 87 3.52 12.24 -15.26
CA ARG A 87 3.13 12.64 -13.92
C ARG A 87 1.83 13.43 -13.98
N PRO A 88 0.85 13.13 -13.10
CA PRO A 88 -0.41 13.86 -13.11
C PRO A 88 -0.19 15.31 -12.65
N PRO A 89 -0.95 16.28 -13.18
CA PRO A 89 -0.72 17.71 -12.91
C PRO A 89 -1.03 18.11 -11.46
N TYR A 90 -1.82 17.33 -10.74
CA TYR A 90 -2.15 17.57 -9.33
C TYR A 90 -1.04 17.11 -8.37
N PHE A 91 -0.07 16.32 -8.83
CA PHE A 91 0.99 15.78 -7.98
C PHE A 91 2.29 16.60 -8.09
N ALA A 92 2.52 17.43 -7.09
CA ALA A 92 3.81 18.08 -6.87
C ALA A 92 4.70 17.22 -5.95
N GLY A 93 6.03 17.35 -6.08
CA GLY A 93 6.99 16.70 -5.17
C GLY A 93 7.59 15.38 -5.69
N GLN A 94 8.04 14.52 -4.79
CA GLN A 94 8.72 13.26 -5.10
C GLN A 94 8.05 12.10 -4.36
N THR A 95 8.08 10.91 -4.95
CA THR A 95 7.62 9.70 -4.25
C THR A 95 8.74 9.09 -3.40
N PRO A 96 8.46 8.56 -2.20
CA PRO A 96 7.14 8.57 -1.56
C PRO A 96 6.77 9.93 -0.98
N GLN A 97 5.48 10.24 -1.06
CA GLN A 97 4.86 11.36 -0.36
C GLN A 97 3.56 10.85 0.26
N MET A 98 3.21 11.35 1.44
CA MET A 98 1.95 11.08 2.11
C MET A 98 1.12 12.35 2.15
N ARG A 99 -0.17 12.22 1.87
CA ARG A 99 -1.18 13.19 2.28
C ARG A 99 -1.96 12.61 3.44
N TRP A 100 -1.99 13.34 4.54
CA TRP A 100 -2.66 12.94 5.77
C TRP A 100 -4.15 13.35 5.76
N PRO A 101 -4.99 12.78 6.66
CA PRO A 101 -6.42 13.10 6.72
C PRO A 101 -6.75 14.58 6.96
N ASP A 102 -5.85 15.30 7.65
CA ASP A 102 -5.93 16.75 7.88
C ASP A 102 -5.52 17.59 6.65
N GLY A 103 -5.12 16.92 5.57
CA GLY A 103 -4.66 17.52 4.33
C GLY A 103 -3.20 17.95 4.32
N SER A 104 -2.46 17.75 5.40
CA SER A 104 -1.02 18.00 5.42
C SER A 104 -0.27 17.00 4.54
N GLU A 105 0.86 17.44 3.96
CA GLU A 105 1.70 16.62 3.09
C GLU A 105 3.08 16.43 3.70
N GLN A 106 3.64 15.24 3.53
CA GLN A 106 4.94 14.88 4.08
C GLN A 106 5.70 14.00 3.08
N GLY A 107 6.98 14.27 2.90
CA GLY A 107 7.91 13.45 2.12
C GLY A 107 8.90 12.71 3.01
N GLU A 108 9.97 12.19 2.41
CA GLU A 108 11.06 11.45 3.07
C GLU A 108 10.63 10.14 3.75
N SER A 109 10.97 9.03 3.11
CA SER A 109 10.51 7.69 3.52
C SER A 109 10.81 7.31 4.98
N GLN A 110 11.90 7.79 5.59
CA GLN A 110 12.20 7.49 7.00
C GLN A 110 11.32 8.29 7.95
N ASP A 111 11.09 9.56 7.63
CA ASP A 111 10.22 10.43 8.43
C ASP A 111 8.76 10.02 8.32
N LEU A 112 8.35 9.52 7.15
CA LEU A 112 7.03 8.92 6.95
C LEU A 112 6.84 7.69 7.83
N VAL A 113 7.80 6.76 7.88
CA VAL A 113 7.69 5.59 8.77
C VAL A 113 7.60 6.02 10.23
N ARG A 114 8.43 6.97 10.67
CA ARG A 114 8.37 7.52 12.02
C ARG A 114 6.99 8.13 12.32
N ALA A 115 6.45 8.91 11.39
CA ALA A 115 5.12 9.51 11.54
C ALA A 115 4.02 8.46 11.60
N LEU A 116 4.14 7.33 10.90
CA LEU A 116 3.22 6.21 11.02
C LEU A 116 3.29 5.59 12.42
N ASP A 117 4.50 5.35 12.94
CA ASP A 117 4.71 4.81 14.28
C ASP A 117 4.09 5.72 15.36
N GLU A 118 4.22 7.05 15.21
CA GLU A 118 3.68 8.05 16.15
C GLU A 118 2.15 8.17 16.09
N ARG A 119 1.55 8.11 14.89
CA ARG A 119 0.11 8.31 14.69
C ARG A 119 -0.72 7.05 14.88
N TYR A 120 -0.11 5.88 14.64
CA TYR A 120 -0.75 4.58 14.72
C TYR A 120 0.06 3.67 15.66
N PRO A 121 0.09 3.99 16.97
CA PRO A 121 0.78 3.18 17.95
C PRO A 121 0.12 1.80 18.01
N ASP A 122 0.93 0.78 18.31
CA ASP A 122 0.43 -0.59 18.48
C ASP A 122 -0.66 -0.60 19.56
N ALA A 123 -1.77 -1.29 19.29
CA ALA A 123 -2.75 -1.58 20.34
C ALA A 123 -2.06 -2.53 21.33
N GLY A 124 -1.61 -1.97 22.46
CA GLY A 124 -0.93 -2.71 23.53
C GLY A 124 -1.76 -3.83 24.12
#